data_AF-A0A7S1ZBM3-F1
#
_entry.id   AF-A0A7S1ZBM3-F1
#
_cell.length_a   1.000
_cell.length_b   1.000
_cell.length_c   1.000
_cell.angle_alpha   90.00
_cell.angle_beta   90.00
_cell.angle_gamma   90.00
#
_symmetry.space_group_name_H-M   'P 1'
#
loop_
_entity.id
_entity.type
_entity.pdbx_description
1 polymer ?
#
loop_
_entity_poly.entity_id
_entity_poly.type
_entity_poly.pdbx_seq_one_letter_code
_entity_poly.pdbx_strand_id
1 'polypeptide(L)'
;MMKTHALLLLCLSPAWCLIPRQTSRTKIPMTSEMSPRSVPAFRVNRSHSRRRQSLDQRKPWERSLPSFLLEPSPSSTALLCQLLGMNCAEPTDFTFSFKGFAIRGGETDIHSDGWGIAFYEGRGLRCFHDPDACATSPIAEFVANYPLRTLNMIAHIRYATVGKTCLENVHPFQREMWGIQWCFAHNGDVPLFKGTRGNLPWLGDVPGEKIYNPVGDTDSEAIFCAILNALKAKFDVLPSLPVLHQTLNCLCKEIVDTDRGTILNFLLGCGHNLQFAYSMPGSRPGSDVWNGLYYTIRETPFTKAHLSDCDYSVDFSEVNTEDDRVAVIATKPLTDDEVWVELKKGELVLFNNGLPHTVPQECFRVEFQGHGLVSEVIPPNPSLEEDMRRFRFDKSFFAGADI
;
A
#
# COMPACT_ATOMS: atom_id res chain seq x y z
N MET A 1 8.56 -41.26 39.05
CA MET A 1 7.72 -42.34 38.48
C MET A 1 6.33 -41.79 38.21
N MET A 2 5.83 -42.06 37.01
CA MET A 2 4.73 -41.38 36.33
C MET A 2 3.36 -41.58 36.99
N LYS A 3 2.55 -40.52 36.92
CA LYS A 3 1.08 -40.51 37.08
C LYS A 3 0.41 -40.86 35.74
N THR A 4 -0.78 -41.46 35.81
CA THR A 4 -2.00 -41.35 34.95
C THR A 4 -2.75 -42.70 35.05
N HIS A 5 -4.06 -42.80 35.32
CA HIS A 5 -5.20 -42.11 34.73
C HIS A 5 -6.34 -41.93 35.75
N ALA A 6 -7.07 -40.82 35.60
CA ALA A 6 -8.24 -40.43 36.38
C ALA A 6 -9.55 -40.95 35.75
N LEU A 7 -10.51 -41.20 36.64
CA LEU A 7 -11.87 -41.68 36.38
C LEU A 7 -12.77 -40.60 35.75
N LEU A 8 -13.65 -41.06 34.84
CA LEU A 8 -14.94 -40.47 34.49
C LEU A 8 -15.83 -40.32 35.73
N LEU A 9 -16.57 -39.21 35.84
CA LEU A 9 -17.96 -39.20 36.32
C LEU A 9 -18.70 -37.90 35.95
N LEU A 10 -19.92 -38.12 35.46
CA LEU A 10 -20.96 -37.19 34.99
C LEU A 10 -21.69 -36.47 36.14
N CYS A 11 -22.36 -35.35 35.79
CA CYS A 11 -23.46 -34.58 36.45
C CYS A 11 -23.10 -33.07 36.44
N LEU A 12 -23.88 -32.07 36.00
CA LEU A 12 -25.34 -31.85 35.85
C LEU A 12 -25.62 -30.65 34.90
N SER A 13 -26.88 -30.57 34.47
CA SER A 13 -27.60 -29.71 33.50
C SER A 13 -27.50 -28.16 33.56
N PRO A 14 -28.00 -27.45 32.50
CA PRO A 14 -27.96 -25.99 32.32
C PRO A 14 -29.28 -25.25 32.62
N ALA A 15 -29.20 -23.96 33.00
CA ALA A 15 -30.31 -22.98 33.00
C ALA A 15 -29.73 -21.56 32.85
N TRP A 16 -29.83 -20.93 31.67
CA TRP A 16 -30.86 -19.95 31.25
C TRP A 16 -30.81 -18.60 31.99
N CYS A 17 -30.39 -17.56 31.26
CA CYS A 17 -30.68 -16.17 31.58
C CYS A 17 -31.34 -15.50 30.36
N LEU A 18 -32.50 -14.89 30.61
CA LEU A 18 -33.49 -14.33 29.68
C LEU A 18 -33.29 -12.81 29.54
N ILE A 19 -33.36 -12.24 28.32
CA ILE A 19 -33.88 -10.89 28.02
C ILE A 19 -34.54 -10.92 26.60
N PRO A 20 -35.68 -10.23 26.35
CA PRO A 20 -36.76 -10.73 25.48
C PRO A 20 -36.79 -10.17 24.04
N ARG A 21 -37.33 -11.00 23.13
CA ARG A 21 -37.76 -10.63 21.77
C ARG A 21 -39.14 -9.96 21.81
N GLN A 22 -39.25 -8.74 21.29
CA GLN A 22 -40.53 -8.17 20.89
C GLN A 22 -41.04 -8.86 19.61
N THR A 23 -42.28 -9.32 19.66
CA THR A 23 -43.04 -9.82 18.52
C THR A 23 -44.14 -8.82 18.20
N SER A 24 -44.26 -8.40 16.95
CA SER A 24 -45.49 -7.81 16.43
C SER A 24 -45.97 -8.65 15.24
N ARG A 25 -47.10 -9.32 15.47
CA ARG A 25 -47.89 -10.03 14.46
C ARG A 25 -48.52 -9.02 13.52
N THR A 26 -48.47 -9.25 12.22
CA THR A 26 -49.57 -8.89 11.32
C THR A 26 -49.80 -9.98 10.28
N LYS A 27 -51.09 -10.20 10.02
CA LYS A 27 -51.69 -11.38 9.39
C LYS A 27 -51.53 -11.36 7.87
N ILE A 28 -51.30 -12.53 7.29
CA ILE A 28 -51.46 -12.83 5.86
C ILE A 28 -52.93 -13.23 5.61
N PRO A 29 -53.55 -12.80 4.51
CA PRO A 29 -54.55 -13.60 3.82
C PRO A 29 -54.06 -13.99 2.41
N MET A 30 -54.24 -15.26 2.06
CA MET A 30 -54.11 -15.80 0.70
C MET A 30 -55.43 -15.62 -0.09
N THR A 31 -55.34 -15.93 -1.40
CA THR A 31 -56.34 -15.90 -2.50
C THR A 31 -56.31 -14.59 -3.31
N SER A 32 -56.30 -14.53 -4.65
CA SER A 32 -56.52 -15.50 -5.74
C SER A 32 -55.86 -15.01 -7.04
N GLU A 33 -55.78 -15.89 -8.03
CA GLU A 33 -55.29 -15.75 -9.42
C GLU A 33 -55.68 -14.45 -10.18
N MET A 34 -54.82 -13.96 -11.09
CA MET A 34 -55.16 -13.54 -12.47
C MET A 34 -53.94 -12.99 -13.28
N SER A 35 -53.69 -13.62 -14.44
CA SER A 35 -53.05 -13.22 -15.72
C SER A 35 -52.01 -12.07 -15.86
N PRO A 36 -51.01 -12.21 -16.76
CA PRO A 36 -50.00 -11.19 -17.02
C PRO A 36 -50.50 -10.08 -17.95
N ARG A 37 -50.32 -8.81 -17.57
CA ARG A 37 -50.52 -7.65 -18.47
C ARG A 37 -49.17 -7.06 -18.89
N SER A 38 -49.05 -6.99 -20.21
CA SER A 38 -48.07 -6.32 -21.08
C SER A 38 -47.50 -4.98 -20.60
N VAL A 39 -46.19 -4.85 -20.75
CA VAL A 39 -45.39 -3.60 -20.70
C VAL A 39 -45.58 -2.82 -22.01
N PRO A 40 -45.85 -1.50 -22.02
CA PRO A 40 -45.88 -0.73 -23.26
C PRO A 40 -44.46 -0.25 -23.65
N ALA A 41 -44.10 -0.55 -24.91
CA ALA A 41 -42.86 -0.16 -25.56
C ALA A 41 -42.80 1.35 -25.85
N PHE A 42 -41.63 1.95 -25.58
CA PHE A 42 -41.29 3.31 -26.02
C PHE A 42 -41.14 3.35 -27.55
N ARG A 43 -42.02 4.11 -28.22
CA ARG A 43 -41.95 4.40 -29.66
C ARG A 43 -40.95 5.52 -29.93
N VAL A 44 -39.96 5.23 -30.76
CA VAL A 44 -39.09 6.22 -31.42
C VAL A 44 -39.86 6.80 -32.61
N ASN A 45 -40.10 8.11 -32.60
CA ASN A 45 -40.65 8.83 -33.75
C ASN A 45 -39.50 9.41 -34.59
N ARG A 46 -39.35 8.92 -35.82
CA ARG A 46 -38.60 9.57 -36.91
C ARG A 46 -39.57 10.29 -37.86
N SER A 47 -39.05 11.35 -38.49
CA SER A 47 -39.58 12.16 -39.61
C SER A 47 -39.83 13.61 -39.16
N HIS A 48 -39.41 14.67 -39.87
CA HIS A 48 -39.28 14.88 -41.31
C HIS A 48 -38.07 15.74 -41.71
N SER A 49 -37.64 15.50 -42.94
CA SER A 49 -36.80 16.34 -43.79
C SER A 49 -37.57 17.56 -44.31
N ARG A 50 -36.90 18.73 -44.42
CA ARG A 50 -37.12 19.68 -45.53
C ARG A 50 -35.96 20.69 -45.68
N ARG A 51 -35.57 20.81 -46.96
CA ARG A 51 -34.58 21.62 -47.70
C ARG A 51 -34.09 22.98 -47.15
N ARG A 52 -32.76 23.13 -47.26
CA ARG A 52 -31.91 24.25 -47.74
C ARG A 52 -32.57 25.61 -48.02
N GLN A 53 -31.99 26.65 -47.43
CA GLN A 53 -31.66 27.92 -48.10
C GLN A 53 -30.34 28.48 -47.54
N SER A 54 -29.45 28.86 -48.44
CA SER A 54 -28.16 29.52 -48.22
C SER A 54 -28.32 31.03 -48.30
N LEU A 55 -27.65 31.77 -47.42
CA LEU A 55 -27.29 33.21 -47.39
C LEU A 55 -26.67 33.41 -45.99
N ASP A 56 -25.59 34.10 -45.68
CA ASP A 56 -24.59 34.88 -46.39
C ASP A 56 -23.44 35.09 -45.36
N GLN A 57 -22.25 35.39 -45.87
CA GLN A 57 -21.00 35.51 -45.14
C GLN A 57 -21.01 36.65 -44.11
N ARG A 58 -20.64 36.38 -42.85
CA ARG A 58 -19.95 37.36 -41.98
C ARG A 58 -18.95 36.68 -41.06
N LYS A 59 -17.69 37.11 -41.20
CA LYS A 59 -16.49 36.68 -40.46
C LYS A 59 -16.63 36.98 -38.95
N PRO A 60 -16.12 36.12 -38.06
CA PRO A 60 -15.90 36.51 -36.67
C PRO A 60 -14.66 37.40 -36.57
N TRP A 61 -14.77 38.38 -35.69
CA TRP A 61 -13.75 39.32 -35.24
C TRP A 61 -12.52 38.57 -34.69
N GLU A 62 -11.37 38.71 -35.36
CA GLU A 62 -10.07 38.44 -34.76
C GLU A 62 -9.67 39.67 -33.93
N ARG A 63 -9.61 39.52 -32.60
CA ARG A 63 -8.78 40.38 -31.78
C ARG A 63 -7.42 39.70 -31.63
N SER A 64 -6.45 40.24 -32.35
CA SER A 64 -5.03 39.93 -32.28
C SER A 64 -4.49 40.19 -30.86
N LEU A 65 -4.23 39.11 -30.12
CA LEU A 65 -3.32 39.13 -28.98
C LEU A 65 -1.88 39.03 -29.52
N PRO A 66 -0.92 39.84 -29.01
CA PRO A 66 0.44 39.77 -29.47
C PRO A 66 1.03 38.38 -29.17
N SER A 67 1.53 37.74 -30.22
CA SER A 67 2.29 36.50 -30.17
C SER A 67 3.64 36.75 -29.50
N PHE A 68 3.65 36.77 -28.17
CA PHE A 68 4.85 36.44 -27.42
C PHE A 68 5.01 34.92 -27.54
N LEU A 69 5.92 34.50 -28.41
CA LEU A 69 6.47 33.15 -28.37
C LEU A 69 7.20 33.02 -27.02
N LEU A 70 6.48 32.57 -26.01
CA LEU A 70 7.09 31.88 -24.88
C LEU A 70 7.73 30.63 -25.49
N GLU A 71 9.04 30.70 -25.71
CA GLU A 71 9.82 29.48 -25.89
C GLU A 71 9.48 28.55 -24.72
N PRO A 72 9.13 27.28 -24.96
CA PRO A 72 8.95 26.35 -23.87
C PRO A 72 10.27 26.30 -23.10
N SER A 73 10.27 26.77 -21.85
CA SER A 73 11.37 26.54 -20.93
C SER A 73 11.69 25.04 -20.96
N PRO A 74 12.96 24.63 -20.91
CA PRO A 74 13.31 23.21 -20.89
C PRO A 74 12.51 22.57 -19.75
N SER A 75 11.62 21.65 -20.12
CA SER A 75 10.79 20.93 -19.17
C SER A 75 11.72 20.33 -18.12
N SER A 76 11.62 20.81 -16.88
CA SER A 76 12.29 20.22 -15.73
C SER A 76 11.98 18.73 -15.73
N THR A 77 13.00 17.91 -15.95
CA THR A 77 12.94 16.44 -15.97
C THR A 77 12.84 15.87 -14.55
N ALA A 78 12.28 16.64 -13.61
CA ALA A 78 12.24 16.37 -12.17
C ALA A 78 11.03 15.53 -11.72
N LEU A 79 10.69 14.51 -12.49
CA LEU A 79 9.37 13.89 -12.42
C LEU A 79 9.43 12.45 -11.89
N LEU A 80 9.16 12.30 -10.59
CA LEU A 80 9.10 11.02 -9.87
C LEU A 80 7.79 10.90 -9.10
N CYS A 81 7.21 9.71 -9.00
CA CYS A 81 6.20 9.46 -7.98
C CYS A 81 6.82 9.66 -6.59
N GLN A 82 6.00 9.78 -5.55
CA GLN A 82 6.50 9.85 -4.18
C GLN A 82 5.88 8.75 -3.33
N LEU A 83 6.73 8.01 -2.61
CA LEU A 83 6.33 7.06 -1.58
C LEU A 83 6.40 7.72 -0.21
N LEU A 84 5.45 7.36 0.65
CA LEU A 84 5.49 7.61 2.09
C LEU A 84 5.05 6.34 2.82
N GLY A 85 5.85 5.87 3.77
CA GLY A 85 5.56 4.76 4.65
C GLY A 85 5.72 5.19 6.11
N MET A 86 4.89 4.65 6.99
CA MET A 86 5.07 4.78 8.43
C MET A 86 4.85 3.43 9.11
N ASN A 87 5.76 3.06 10.01
CA ASN A 87 5.66 1.89 10.88
C ASN A 87 5.97 2.31 12.33
N CYS A 88 5.10 1.98 13.27
CA CYS A 88 5.12 2.53 14.62
C CYS A 88 5.12 1.41 15.68
N ALA A 89 5.71 1.68 16.84
CA ALA A 89 5.61 0.83 18.03
C ALA A 89 4.23 0.94 18.68
N GLU A 90 3.70 2.15 18.76
CA GLU A 90 2.36 2.46 19.27
C GLU A 90 1.49 3.10 18.19
N PRO A 91 0.15 3.02 18.26
CA PRO A 91 -0.71 3.63 17.26
C PRO A 91 -0.49 5.15 17.20
N THR A 92 0.04 5.66 16.09
CA THR A 92 0.44 7.07 15.96
C THR A 92 -0.43 7.80 14.94
N ASP A 93 -0.70 9.08 15.23
CA ASP A 93 -1.37 9.98 14.29
C ASP A 93 -0.40 10.41 13.19
N PHE A 94 -0.75 10.11 11.94
CA PHE A 94 0.05 10.44 10.77
C PHE A 94 -0.45 11.66 10.00
N THR A 95 -1.46 12.36 10.52
CA THR A 95 -2.03 13.56 9.89
C THR A 95 -0.96 14.61 9.59
N PHE A 96 0.04 14.76 10.46
CA PHE A 96 1.19 15.65 10.23
C PHE A 96 1.98 15.26 8.98
N SER A 97 2.46 14.02 8.92
CA SER A 97 3.24 13.50 7.80
C SER A 97 2.42 13.50 6.50
N PHE A 98 1.12 13.21 6.58
CA PHE A 98 0.23 13.23 5.42
C PHE A 98 0.00 14.65 4.90
N LYS A 99 -0.17 15.66 5.76
CA LYS A 99 -0.31 17.06 5.32
C LYS A 99 0.91 17.54 4.54
N GLY A 100 2.12 17.30 5.05
CA GLY A 100 3.34 17.62 4.32
C GLY A 100 3.46 16.90 2.99
N PHE A 101 3.08 15.61 2.97
CA PHE A 101 3.07 14.81 1.76
C PHE A 101 2.03 15.29 0.73
N ALA A 102 0.80 15.61 1.16
CA ALA A 102 -0.32 16.00 0.30
C ALA A 102 -0.04 17.28 -0.50
N ILE A 103 0.68 18.24 0.08
CA ILE A 103 1.08 19.49 -0.59
C ILE A 103 1.97 19.20 -1.81
N ARG A 104 2.80 18.14 -1.75
CA ARG A 104 3.61 17.70 -2.90
C ARG A 104 2.77 17.11 -4.04
N GLY A 105 1.48 16.84 -3.82
CA GLY A 105 0.55 16.31 -4.82
C GLY A 105 -0.20 17.41 -5.58
N GLY A 106 0.52 18.40 -6.11
CA GLY A 106 -0.04 19.42 -7.01
C GLY A 106 0.13 20.87 -6.57
N GLU A 107 0.67 21.15 -5.38
CA GLU A 107 0.90 22.50 -4.89
C GLU A 107 2.38 22.89 -4.90
N THR A 108 3.27 22.08 -4.30
CA THR A 108 4.73 22.32 -4.32
C THR A 108 5.49 21.48 -5.35
N ASP A 109 4.84 20.47 -5.92
CA ASP A 109 5.36 19.64 -7.02
C ASP A 109 4.24 19.42 -8.06
N ILE A 110 4.61 19.12 -9.32
CA ILE A 110 3.64 19.03 -10.43
C ILE A 110 2.87 17.70 -10.49
N HIS A 111 2.94 16.90 -9.41
CA HIS A 111 2.30 15.59 -9.32
C HIS A 111 0.78 15.72 -9.20
N SER A 112 0.08 15.45 -10.29
CA SER A 112 -1.40 15.59 -10.37
C SER A 112 -2.10 14.35 -10.90
N ASP A 113 -1.39 13.23 -11.07
CA ASP A 113 -1.91 12.02 -11.72
C ASP A 113 -2.49 10.99 -10.74
N GLY A 114 -2.98 11.47 -9.60
CA GLY A 114 -3.65 10.69 -8.57
C GLY A 114 -2.82 10.48 -7.30
N TRP A 115 -3.50 10.14 -6.22
CA TRP A 115 -2.89 9.82 -4.94
C TRP A 115 -3.70 8.76 -4.20
N GLY A 116 -3.05 8.10 -3.26
CA GLY A 116 -3.76 7.24 -2.35
C GLY A 116 -3.01 7.00 -1.06
N ILE A 117 -3.76 6.50 -0.09
CA ILE A 117 -3.28 6.13 1.23
C ILE A 117 -3.99 4.87 1.69
N ALA A 118 -3.25 4.00 2.35
CA ALA A 118 -3.74 2.79 2.97
C ALA A 118 -3.16 2.66 4.38
N PHE A 119 -4.00 2.41 5.37
CA PHE A 119 -3.58 2.20 6.76
C PHE A 119 -4.39 1.11 7.43
N TYR A 120 -3.77 0.45 8.40
CA TYR A 120 -4.36 -0.71 9.06
C TYR A 120 -5.17 -0.32 10.30
N GLU A 121 -6.33 -0.94 10.46
CA GLU A 121 -7.17 -0.88 11.67
C GLU A 121 -7.34 -2.31 12.19
N GLY A 122 -6.38 -2.75 13.01
CA GLY A 122 -6.23 -4.17 13.31
C GLY A 122 -6.02 -4.96 12.01
N ARG A 123 -6.79 -6.02 11.78
CA ARG A 123 -6.70 -6.83 10.55
C ARG A 123 -7.32 -6.16 9.31
N GLY A 124 -8.08 -5.09 9.49
CA GLY A 124 -8.66 -4.33 8.38
C GLY A 124 -7.61 -3.44 7.72
N LEU A 125 -7.76 -3.23 6.41
CA LEU A 125 -6.99 -2.24 5.66
C LEU A 125 -8.00 -1.23 5.09
N ARG A 126 -7.86 0.03 5.47
CA ARG A 126 -8.66 1.12 4.92
C ARG A 126 -7.85 1.84 3.85
N CYS A 127 -8.45 2.03 2.68
CA CYS A 127 -7.83 2.70 1.55
C CYS A 127 -8.66 3.89 1.10
N PHE A 128 -7.99 5.01 0.82
CA PHE A 128 -8.54 6.15 0.11
C PHE A 128 -7.71 6.41 -1.13
N HIS A 129 -8.38 6.66 -2.25
CA HIS A 129 -7.77 6.88 -3.55
C HIS A 129 -8.51 7.99 -4.27
N ASP A 130 -7.77 8.80 -5.00
CA ASP A 130 -8.31 9.79 -5.92
C ASP A 130 -7.44 9.80 -7.19
N PRO A 131 -8.01 9.70 -8.41
CA PRO A 131 -7.25 9.91 -9.64
C PRO A 131 -6.86 11.37 -9.87
N ASP A 132 -7.48 12.33 -9.18
CA ASP A 132 -7.15 13.75 -9.27
C ASP A 132 -5.99 14.12 -8.32
N ALA A 133 -5.48 15.35 -8.44
CA ALA A 133 -4.38 15.86 -7.62
C ALA A 133 -4.71 15.84 -6.11
N CYS A 134 -3.73 15.48 -5.27
CA CYS A 134 -3.89 15.41 -3.83
C CYS A 134 -4.22 16.77 -3.21
N ALA A 135 -3.55 17.82 -3.65
CA ALA A 135 -3.68 19.17 -3.10
C ALA A 135 -5.09 19.76 -3.24
N THR A 136 -5.87 19.32 -4.24
CA THR A 136 -7.24 19.80 -4.48
C THR A 136 -8.31 18.73 -4.23
N SER A 137 -7.94 17.57 -3.71
CA SER A 137 -8.87 16.46 -3.48
C SER A 137 -9.70 16.68 -2.21
N PRO A 138 -11.05 16.67 -2.30
CA PRO A 138 -11.91 16.69 -1.11
C PRO A 138 -11.71 15.44 -0.22
N ILE A 139 -11.28 14.32 -0.80
CA ILE A 139 -10.94 13.11 -0.05
C ILE A 139 -9.65 13.35 0.74
N ALA A 140 -8.66 14.03 0.18
CA ALA A 140 -7.42 14.37 0.89
C ALA A 140 -7.71 15.33 2.05
N GLU A 141 -8.55 16.34 1.82
CA GLU A 141 -9.00 17.25 2.88
C GLU A 141 -9.72 16.49 4.01
N PHE A 142 -10.60 15.54 3.67
CA PHE A 142 -11.24 14.68 4.66
C PHE A 142 -10.21 13.87 5.46
N VAL A 143 -9.28 13.18 4.79
CA VAL A 143 -8.25 12.35 5.45
C VAL A 143 -7.35 13.19 6.34
N ALA A 144 -6.98 14.40 5.91
CA ALA A 144 -6.14 15.33 6.68
C ALA A 144 -6.83 15.90 7.93
N ASN A 145 -8.13 15.68 8.10
CA ASN A 145 -8.91 16.08 9.27
C ASN A 145 -9.52 14.89 10.01
N TYR A 146 -9.28 13.67 9.56
CA TYR A 146 -9.78 12.46 10.19
C TYR A 146 -8.75 11.96 11.21
N PRO A 147 -9.09 11.85 12.51
CA PRO A 147 -8.14 11.43 13.54
C PRO A 147 -7.80 9.95 13.34
N LEU A 148 -6.62 9.69 12.81
CA LEU A 148 -6.19 8.39 12.32
C LEU A 148 -4.97 7.90 13.07
N ARG A 149 -5.15 6.96 14.00
CA ARG A 149 -4.05 6.29 14.69
C ARG A 149 -3.86 4.88 14.14
N THR A 150 -2.66 4.58 13.66
CA THR A 150 -2.30 3.27 13.09
C THR A 150 -0.88 2.89 13.47
N LEU A 151 -0.60 1.59 13.44
CA LEU A 151 0.75 1.04 13.54
C LEU A 151 1.47 1.00 12.19
N ASN A 152 0.72 0.98 11.08
CA ASN A 152 1.28 0.80 9.74
C ASN A 152 0.46 1.55 8.69
N MET A 153 1.15 2.30 7.83
CA MET A 153 0.55 3.12 6.78
C MET A 153 1.47 3.19 5.56
N ILE A 154 0.86 3.18 4.37
CA ILE A 154 1.51 3.41 3.08
C ILE A 154 0.70 4.45 2.31
N ALA A 155 1.35 5.50 1.83
CA ALA A 155 0.78 6.50 0.94
C ALA A 155 1.64 6.66 -0.32
N HIS A 156 1.00 7.14 -1.38
CA HIS A 156 1.64 7.32 -2.67
C HIS A 156 1.02 8.51 -3.40
N ILE A 157 1.88 9.37 -3.95
CA ILE A 157 1.49 10.41 -4.91
C ILE A 157 2.01 9.97 -6.27
N ARG A 158 1.08 9.87 -7.22
CA ARG A 158 1.35 9.34 -8.55
C ARG A 158 1.73 10.46 -9.51
N TYR A 159 2.76 10.14 -10.28
CA TYR A 159 3.08 10.79 -11.54
C TYR A 159 2.99 9.71 -12.64
N ALA A 160 2.01 9.82 -13.54
CA ALA A 160 1.66 8.74 -14.44
C ALA A 160 2.69 8.59 -15.57
N THR A 161 3.55 7.57 -15.48
CA THR A 161 4.45 7.16 -16.57
C THR A 161 4.00 5.94 -17.34
N VAL A 162 3.18 5.11 -16.72
CA VAL A 162 2.54 3.93 -17.32
C VAL A 162 1.08 3.89 -16.89
N GLY A 163 0.21 3.53 -17.82
CA GLY A 163 -1.24 3.42 -17.61
C GLY A 163 -1.95 4.77 -17.62
N LYS A 164 -3.26 4.75 -17.86
CA LYS A 164 -4.08 5.97 -17.84
C LYS A 164 -4.21 6.52 -16.41
N THR A 165 -4.52 7.81 -16.29
CA THR A 165 -4.93 8.45 -15.04
C THR A 165 -6.37 8.02 -14.73
N CYS A 166 -6.51 6.91 -14.00
CA CYS A 166 -7.77 6.33 -13.59
C CYS A 166 -7.58 5.58 -12.26
N LEU A 167 -8.67 5.38 -11.52
CA LEU A 167 -8.67 4.87 -10.15
C LEU A 167 -7.96 3.51 -10.02
N GLU A 168 -8.18 2.60 -10.96
CA GLU A 168 -7.58 1.26 -10.94
C GLU A 168 -6.06 1.24 -11.12
N ASN A 169 -5.45 2.37 -11.47
CA ASN A 169 -4.00 2.55 -11.61
C ASN A 169 -3.38 3.38 -10.47
N VAL A 170 -4.18 3.77 -9.48
CA VAL A 170 -3.73 4.55 -8.33
C VAL A 170 -3.26 3.62 -7.21
N HIS A 171 -2.06 3.87 -6.72
CA HIS A 171 -1.49 3.17 -5.56
C HIS A 171 -2.05 3.75 -4.24
N PRO A 172 -1.98 3.00 -3.13
CA PRO A 172 -1.50 1.62 -3.01
C PRO A 172 -2.50 0.58 -3.53
N PHE A 173 -1.98 -0.53 -4.07
CA PHE A 173 -2.79 -1.70 -4.43
C PHE A 173 -3.00 -2.61 -3.22
N GLN A 174 -4.15 -3.26 -3.12
CA GLN A 174 -4.47 -4.19 -2.04
C GLN A 174 -4.91 -5.55 -2.55
N ARG A 175 -4.49 -6.63 -1.87
CA ARG A 175 -4.99 -8.00 -2.06
C ARG A 175 -4.99 -8.73 -0.73
N GLU A 176 -5.98 -9.59 -0.54
CA GLU A 176 -5.95 -10.55 0.57
C GLU A 176 -5.13 -11.76 0.13
N MET A 177 -4.16 -12.16 0.95
CA MET A 177 -3.44 -13.42 0.82
C MET A 177 -3.21 -14.03 2.20
N TRP A 178 -3.54 -15.31 2.35
CA TRP A 178 -3.40 -16.09 3.58
C TRP A 178 -4.22 -15.57 4.77
N GLY A 179 -5.36 -14.94 4.54
CA GLY A 179 -6.17 -14.26 5.56
C GLY A 179 -5.59 -12.92 6.03
N ILE A 180 -4.58 -12.38 5.33
CA ILE A 180 -3.85 -11.15 5.68
C ILE A 180 -4.10 -10.14 4.57
N GLN A 181 -4.35 -8.88 4.93
CA GLN A 181 -4.39 -7.78 3.96
C GLN A 181 -2.96 -7.39 3.58
N TRP A 182 -2.65 -7.47 2.29
CA TRP A 182 -1.39 -7.02 1.70
C TRP A 182 -1.63 -5.72 0.96
N CYS A 183 -0.68 -4.79 1.09
CA CYS A 183 -0.74 -3.47 0.50
C CYS A 183 0.59 -3.15 -0.18
N PHE A 184 0.57 -2.58 -1.39
CA PHE A 184 1.77 -2.34 -2.18
C PHE A 184 1.75 -0.99 -2.88
N ALA A 185 2.83 -0.22 -2.74
CA ALA A 185 3.08 1.01 -3.47
C ALA A 185 4.45 0.99 -4.13
N HIS A 186 4.53 1.33 -5.42
CA HIS A 186 5.76 1.26 -6.21
C HIS A 186 6.07 2.60 -6.87
N ASN A 187 7.33 3.02 -6.78
CA ASN A 187 7.89 4.17 -7.45
C ASN A 187 9.08 3.75 -8.32
N GLY A 188 8.85 3.64 -9.62
CA GLY A 188 9.86 3.16 -10.54
C GLY A 188 9.33 2.96 -11.94
N ASP A 189 10.02 2.10 -12.68
CA ASP A 189 9.69 1.69 -14.04
C ASP A 189 10.27 0.30 -14.29
N VAL A 190 9.43 -0.69 -14.61
CA VAL A 190 9.87 -2.07 -14.82
C VAL A 190 9.35 -2.56 -16.17
N PRO A 191 10.12 -2.33 -17.26
CA PRO A 191 9.69 -2.65 -18.63
C PRO A 191 9.20 -4.09 -18.82
N LEU A 192 9.82 -5.08 -18.16
CA LEU A 192 9.40 -6.48 -18.16
C LEU A 192 7.89 -6.69 -17.87
N PHE A 193 7.27 -5.85 -17.04
CA PHE A 193 5.89 -6.00 -16.60
C PHE A 193 4.89 -5.13 -17.37
N LYS A 194 5.34 -4.28 -18.29
CA LYS A 194 4.45 -3.39 -19.07
C LYS A 194 3.58 -4.18 -20.04
N GLY A 195 2.27 -3.91 -20.04
CA GLY A 195 1.33 -4.51 -20.99
C GLY A 195 1.07 -6.01 -20.77
N THR A 196 1.41 -6.55 -19.61
CA THR A 196 1.32 -7.99 -19.30
C THR A 196 -0.06 -8.45 -18.83
N ARG A 197 -1.11 -7.62 -18.96
CA ARG A 197 -2.51 -7.98 -18.62
C ARG A 197 -2.90 -9.31 -19.31
N GLY A 198 -2.98 -10.39 -18.53
CA GLY A 198 -3.32 -11.75 -18.99
C GLY A 198 -2.15 -12.69 -19.30
N ASN A 199 -0.91 -12.19 -19.32
CA ASN A 199 0.30 -13.01 -19.46
C ASN A 199 1.42 -12.50 -18.53
N LEU A 200 1.15 -12.50 -17.22
CA LEU A 200 2.15 -12.12 -16.22
C LEU A 200 3.38 -13.03 -16.30
N PRO A 201 4.61 -12.49 -16.32
CA PRO A 201 5.82 -13.27 -16.10
C PRO A 201 5.73 -14.06 -14.79
N TRP A 202 6.20 -15.31 -14.80
CA TRP A 202 6.33 -16.09 -13.58
C TRP A 202 7.62 -15.67 -12.85
N LEU A 203 7.54 -15.50 -11.53
CA LEU A 203 8.70 -15.25 -10.68
C LEU A 203 8.94 -16.44 -9.76
N GLY A 204 10.20 -16.71 -9.46
CA GLY A 204 10.62 -17.81 -8.62
C GLY A 204 10.68 -19.15 -9.34
N ASP A 205 11.14 -20.16 -8.61
CA ASP A 205 11.49 -21.49 -9.10
C ASP A 205 10.35 -22.52 -9.01
N VAL A 206 9.30 -22.20 -8.25
CA VAL A 206 8.14 -23.07 -8.05
C VAL A 206 6.97 -22.56 -8.89
N PRO A 207 6.59 -23.20 -10.00
CA PRO A 207 5.42 -22.81 -10.79
C PRO A 207 4.12 -23.16 -10.07
N GLY A 208 3.07 -22.38 -10.31
CA GLY A 208 1.75 -22.58 -9.71
C GLY A 208 0.63 -21.90 -10.49
N GLU A 209 -0.56 -21.87 -9.90
CA GLU A 209 -1.71 -21.17 -10.46
C GLU A 209 -1.59 -19.66 -10.27
N LYS A 210 -1.91 -18.86 -11.31
CA LYS A 210 -1.94 -17.40 -11.24
C LYS A 210 -3.28 -16.91 -10.71
N ILE A 211 -3.41 -16.91 -9.39
CA ILE A 211 -4.62 -16.49 -8.67
C ILE A 211 -4.75 -14.96 -8.70
N TYR A 212 -3.64 -14.24 -8.51
CA TYR A 212 -3.62 -12.78 -8.51
C TYR A 212 -3.35 -12.25 -9.91
N ASN A 213 -4.22 -11.35 -10.37
CA ASN A 213 -4.12 -10.70 -11.67
C ASN A 213 -4.34 -9.18 -11.51
N PRO A 214 -3.63 -8.35 -12.30
CA PRO A 214 -3.82 -6.91 -12.26
C PRO A 214 -5.20 -6.54 -12.79
N VAL A 215 -5.83 -5.55 -12.17
CA VAL A 215 -7.07 -4.91 -12.63
C VAL A 215 -6.72 -3.76 -13.56
N GLY A 216 -5.78 -2.90 -13.13
CA GLY A 216 -5.12 -1.82 -13.85
C GLY A 216 -4.12 -2.30 -14.91
N ASP A 217 -3.52 -1.36 -15.65
CA ASP A 217 -2.52 -1.60 -16.70
C ASP A 217 -1.12 -1.14 -16.32
N THR A 218 -0.91 -0.77 -15.05
CA THR A 218 0.42 -0.45 -14.54
C THR A 218 1.29 -1.70 -14.45
N ASP A 219 2.58 -1.52 -14.72
CA ASP A 219 3.62 -2.47 -14.37
C ASP A 219 3.67 -2.71 -12.85
N SER A 220 3.43 -1.66 -12.05
CA SER A 220 3.35 -1.76 -10.58
C SER A 220 2.37 -2.83 -10.07
N GLU A 221 1.11 -2.84 -10.54
CA GLU A 221 0.14 -3.84 -10.07
C GLU A 221 0.48 -5.24 -10.60
N ALA A 222 1.05 -5.32 -11.80
CA ALA A 222 1.53 -6.57 -12.37
C ALA A 222 2.68 -7.19 -11.54
N ILE A 223 3.64 -6.38 -11.08
CA ILE A 223 4.71 -6.79 -10.16
C ILE A 223 4.11 -7.30 -8.86
N PHE A 224 3.17 -6.55 -8.27
CA PHE A 224 2.53 -6.96 -7.02
C PHE A 224 1.85 -8.33 -7.15
N CYS A 225 1.06 -8.52 -8.22
CA CYS A 225 0.41 -9.80 -8.49
C CYS A 225 1.42 -10.93 -8.73
N ALA A 226 2.52 -10.68 -9.44
CA ALA A 226 3.56 -11.67 -9.68
C ALA A 226 4.27 -12.10 -8.38
N ILE A 227 4.60 -11.15 -7.51
CA ILE A 227 5.17 -11.44 -6.17
C ILE A 227 4.21 -12.29 -5.35
N LEU A 228 2.92 -11.92 -5.28
CA LEU A 228 1.93 -12.68 -4.52
C LEU A 228 1.72 -14.10 -5.06
N ASN A 229 1.68 -14.27 -6.38
CA ASN A 229 1.57 -15.60 -7.00
C ASN A 229 2.79 -16.47 -6.67
N ALA A 230 4.01 -15.91 -6.73
CA ALA A 230 5.24 -16.63 -6.40
C ALA A 230 5.27 -17.05 -4.92
N LEU A 231 4.89 -16.15 -4.00
CA LEU A 231 4.78 -16.46 -2.57
C LEU A 231 3.72 -17.54 -2.31
N LYS A 232 2.54 -17.40 -2.92
CA LYS A 232 1.44 -18.35 -2.74
C LYS A 232 1.75 -19.74 -3.29
N ALA A 233 2.49 -19.83 -4.39
CA ALA A 233 2.94 -21.10 -4.96
C ALA A 233 4.04 -21.76 -4.13
N LYS A 234 4.89 -20.97 -3.48
CA LYS A 234 6.03 -21.47 -2.70
C LYS A 234 5.65 -21.95 -1.31
N PHE A 235 4.61 -21.39 -0.70
CA PHE A 235 4.30 -21.60 0.71
C PHE A 235 2.86 -22.07 0.95
N ASP A 236 2.72 -23.29 1.45
CA ASP A 236 1.46 -23.87 1.92
C ASP A 236 1.12 -23.49 3.37
N VAL A 237 2.13 -23.05 4.13
CA VAL A 237 2.05 -22.55 5.52
C VAL A 237 2.65 -21.14 5.58
N LEU A 238 2.34 -20.34 6.59
CA LEU A 238 2.96 -19.01 6.68
C LEU A 238 4.48 -19.16 6.89
N PRO A 239 5.32 -18.58 6.01
CA PRO A 239 6.76 -18.59 6.22
C PRO A 239 7.13 -17.74 7.43
N SER A 240 8.22 -18.09 8.10
CA SER A 240 8.84 -17.19 9.07
C SER A 240 9.34 -15.92 8.37
N LEU A 241 9.42 -14.80 9.10
CA LEU A 241 9.88 -13.51 8.59
C LEU A 241 11.28 -13.55 7.97
N PRO A 242 12.27 -14.27 8.52
CA PRO A 242 13.56 -14.47 7.85
C PRO A 242 13.43 -15.16 6.48
N VAL A 243 12.57 -16.17 6.38
CA VAL A 243 12.31 -16.89 5.11
C VAL A 243 11.57 -15.98 4.12
N LEU A 244 10.58 -15.23 4.59
CA LEU A 244 9.83 -14.27 3.78
C LEU A 244 10.75 -13.16 3.25
N HIS A 245 11.57 -12.56 4.13
CA HIS A 245 12.55 -11.53 3.78
C HIS A 245 13.51 -12.04 2.70
N GLN A 246 14.15 -13.20 2.93
CA GLN A 246 15.04 -13.81 1.96
C GLN A 246 14.33 -14.08 0.62
N THR A 247 13.10 -14.60 0.67
CA THR A 247 12.33 -14.93 -0.54
C THR A 247 11.97 -13.68 -1.33
N LEU A 248 11.43 -12.66 -0.68
CA LEU A 248 11.14 -11.36 -1.31
C LEU A 248 12.39 -10.78 -1.95
N ASN A 249 13.53 -10.80 -1.25
CA ASN A 249 14.77 -10.27 -1.80
C ASN A 249 15.25 -11.06 -3.03
N CYS A 250 15.10 -12.39 -3.03
CA CYS A 250 15.38 -13.22 -4.21
C CYS A 250 14.47 -12.87 -5.39
N LEU A 251 13.16 -12.68 -5.17
CA LEU A 251 12.22 -12.29 -6.21
C LEU A 251 12.55 -10.90 -6.78
N CYS A 252 12.88 -9.92 -5.93
CA CYS A 252 13.32 -8.61 -6.37
C CYS A 252 14.59 -8.70 -7.23
N LYS A 253 15.56 -9.51 -6.79
CA LYS A 253 16.80 -9.73 -7.54
C LYS A 253 16.53 -10.38 -8.90
N GLU A 254 15.62 -11.34 -8.98
CA GLU A 254 15.22 -11.96 -10.24
C GLU A 254 14.63 -10.94 -11.23
N ILE A 255 13.75 -10.05 -10.76
CA ILE A 255 13.19 -8.96 -11.58
C ILE A 255 14.32 -8.08 -12.14
N VAL A 256 15.24 -7.63 -11.27
CA VAL A 256 16.32 -6.71 -11.63
C VAL A 256 17.36 -7.37 -12.55
N ASP A 257 17.71 -8.63 -12.31
CA ASP A 257 18.68 -9.36 -13.14
C ASP A 257 18.10 -9.66 -14.53
N THR A 258 16.78 -9.82 -14.65
CA THR A 258 16.08 -10.07 -15.92
C THR A 258 16.00 -8.82 -16.78
N ASP A 259 15.84 -7.64 -16.18
CA ASP A 259 15.71 -6.38 -16.89
C ASP A 259 16.60 -5.28 -16.29
N ARG A 260 17.72 -5.00 -16.97
CA ARG A 260 18.72 -4.00 -16.56
C ARG A 260 18.21 -2.57 -16.54
N GLY A 261 17.04 -2.29 -17.14
CA GLY A 261 16.36 -1.00 -17.08
C GLY A 261 15.49 -0.80 -15.85
N THR A 262 15.39 -1.81 -14.98
CA THR A 262 14.51 -1.80 -13.79
C THR A 262 14.90 -0.70 -12.81
N ILE A 263 13.91 0.14 -12.48
CA ILE A 263 13.91 1.00 -11.29
C ILE A 263 12.77 0.46 -10.43
N LEU A 264 13.07 0.02 -9.20
CA LEU A 264 12.12 -0.71 -8.35
C LEU A 264 12.27 -0.25 -6.90
N ASN A 265 11.64 0.86 -6.55
CA ASN A 265 11.46 1.23 -5.15
C ASN A 265 10.03 0.92 -4.73
N PHE A 266 9.83 0.20 -3.63
CA PHE A 266 8.48 -0.10 -3.17
C PHE A 266 8.35 -0.16 -1.66
N LEU A 267 7.11 0.02 -1.22
CA LEU A 267 6.63 -0.30 0.11
C LEU A 267 5.61 -1.43 0.02
N LEU A 268 5.75 -2.44 0.87
CA LEU A 268 4.87 -3.61 0.94
C LEU A 268 4.46 -3.86 2.39
N GLY A 269 3.20 -3.63 2.71
CA GLY A 269 2.61 -4.00 3.99
C GLY A 269 2.01 -5.40 3.93
N CYS A 270 2.20 -6.20 4.97
CA CYS A 270 1.62 -7.54 5.12
C CYS A 270 0.99 -7.73 6.49
N GLY A 271 0.00 -6.87 6.79
CA GLY A 271 -0.63 -6.80 8.09
C GLY A 271 -0.30 -5.52 8.86
N HIS A 272 -0.88 -5.42 10.05
CA HIS A 272 -0.93 -4.17 10.81
C HIS A 272 0.39 -3.67 11.41
N ASN A 273 1.43 -4.51 11.45
CA ASN A 273 2.68 -4.22 12.14
C ASN A 273 3.93 -4.50 11.29
N LEU A 274 3.78 -5.03 10.07
CA LEU A 274 4.88 -5.44 9.20
C LEU A 274 4.87 -4.64 7.89
N GLN A 275 5.96 -3.93 7.62
CA GLN A 275 6.16 -3.18 6.38
C GLN A 275 7.56 -3.43 5.82
N PHE A 276 7.64 -3.91 4.58
CA PHE A 276 8.88 -4.01 3.84
C PHE A 276 9.10 -2.78 2.97
N ALA A 277 10.34 -2.32 2.89
CA ALA A 277 10.80 -1.33 1.94
C ALA A 277 11.94 -1.93 1.10
N TYR A 278 11.88 -1.75 -0.21
CA TYR A 278 12.95 -2.18 -1.12
C TYR A 278 13.43 -1.02 -1.96
N SER A 279 14.75 -0.94 -2.17
CA SER A 279 15.38 0.12 -2.96
C SER A 279 16.19 -0.46 -4.11
N MET A 280 15.75 -0.21 -5.34
CA MET A 280 16.56 -0.35 -6.56
C MET A 280 16.51 1.01 -7.27
N PRO A 281 17.34 1.96 -6.81
CA PRO A 281 17.28 3.32 -7.28
C PRO A 281 17.86 3.43 -8.69
N GLY A 282 17.44 4.47 -9.38
CA GLY A 282 17.94 4.80 -10.71
C GLY A 282 17.42 6.15 -11.17
N SER A 283 17.87 6.54 -12.36
CA SER A 283 17.41 7.74 -13.03
C SER A 283 16.90 7.35 -14.40
N ARG A 284 15.78 7.94 -14.82
CA ARG A 284 15.25 7.72 -16.17
C ARG A 284 16.20 8.33 -17.20
N PRO A 285 16.31 7.77 -18.41
CA PRO A 285 17.10 8.38 -19.48
C PRO A 285 16.72 9.86 -19.69
N GLY A 286 17.70 10.76 -19.54
CA GLY A 286 17.48 12.21 -19.67
C GLY A 286 16.99 12.93 -18.42
N SER A 287 16.90 12.25 -17.26
CA SER A 287 16.64 12.87 -15.96
C SER A 287 17.89 12.84 -15.09
N ASP A 288 18.22 13.98 -14.49
CA ASP A 288 19.27 14.08 -13.47
C ASP A 288 18.73 13.79 -12.06
N VAL A 289 17.45 13.40 -11.94
CA VAL A 289 16.81 13.20 -10.66
C VAL A 289 17.03 11.78 -10.18
N TRP A 290 17.56 11.69 -8.96
CA TRP A 290 17.77 10.45 -8.24
C TRP A 290 16.46 9.95 -7.63
N ASN A 291 16.06 8.71 -7.98
CA ASN A 291 14.94 8.03 -7.36
C ASN A 291 15.42 7.19 -6.17
N GLY A 292 15.75 7.85 -5.07
CA GLY A 292 16.16 7.18 -3.83
C GLY A 292 14.98 6.68 -3.00
N LEU A 293 15.31 6.01 -1.89
CA LEU A 293 14.38 5.70 -0.82
C LEU A 293 15.13 5.87 0.50
N TYR A 294 14.53 6.61 1.43
CA TYR A 294 15.15 7.02 2.68
C TYR A 294 14.24 6.64 3.84
N TYR A 295 14.82 6.47 5.02
CA TYR A 295 14.05 6.39 6.25
C TYR A 295 14.68 7.21 7.38
N THR A 296 13.86 7.60 8.34
CA THR A 296 14.31 8.14 9.63
C THR A 296 13.54 7.45 10.76
N ILE A 297 14.13 7.42 11.96
CA ILE A 297 13.52 6.84 13.15
C ILE A 297 13.33 7.97 14.15
N ARG A 298 12.08 8.23 14.51
CA ARG A 298 11.71 9.14 15.59
C ARG A 298 11.50 8.33 16.85
N GLU A 299 12.32 8.57 17.86
CA GLU A 299 12.25 7.93 19.17
C GLU A 299 12.69 8.91 20.27
N THR A 300 12.47 8.55 21.54
CA THR A 300 12.88 9.38 22.67
C THR A 300 14.41 9.59 22.73
N PRO A 301 14.91 10.80 23.05
CA PRO A 301 14.15 12.03 23.31
C PRO A 301 13.62 12.65 22.01
N PHE A 302 12.31 12.86 21.94
CA PHE A 302 11.68 13.45 20.76
C PHE A 302 12.11 14.89 20.57
N THR A 303 12.45 15.23 19.34
CA THR A 303 12.72 16.60 18.92
C THR A 303 11.54 17.15 18.11
N LYS A 304 11.57 18.46 17.88
CA LYS A 304 10.76 19.06 16.83
C LYS A 304 11.21 18.49 15.48
N ALA A 305 10.26 18.34 14.58
CA ALA A 305 10.57 18.14 13.17
C ALA A 305 9.91 19.24 12.34
N HIS A 306 10.66 19.75 11.37
CA HIS A 306 10.27 20.82 10.48
C HIS A 306 10.17 20.27 9.05
N LEU A 307 8.98 20.40 8.45
CA LEU A 307 8.75 19.94 7.08
C LEU A 307 9.52 20.82 6.09
N SER A 308 10.24 20.19 5.16
CA SER A 308 11.04 20.92 4.17
C SER A 308 10.19 21.67 3.13
N ASP A 309 8.96 21.22 2.86
CA ASP A 309 8.13 21.77 1.77
C ASP A 309 7.08 22.78 2.23
N CYS A 310 6.88 22.93 3.54
CA CYS A 310 5.95 23.91 4.10
C CYS A 310 6.42 24.34 5.48
N ASP A 311 6.19 25.60 5.84
CA ASP A 311 6.56 26.20 7.14
C ASP A 311 5.62 25.68 8.26
N TYR A 312 5.70 24.38 8.52
CA TYR A 312 4.89 23.63 9.45
C TYR A 312 5.80 22.68 10.23
N SER A 313 5.81 22.85 11.55
CA SER A 313 6.59 22.05 12.49
C SER A 313 5.68 21.42 13.53
N VAL A 314 6.02 20.21 13.97
CA VAL A 314 5.38 19.55 15.10
C VAL A 314 6.43 19.18 16.12
N ASP A 315 6.10 19.46 17.38
CA ASP A 315 6.87 18.99 18.53
C ASP A 315 6.35 17.62 18.94
N PHE A 316 7.09 16.57 18.61
CA PHE A 316 6.71 15.20 18.92
C PHE A 316 6.82 14.89 20.43
N SER A 317 7.54 15.72 21.21
CA SER A 317 7.66 15.53 22.66
C SER A 317 6.36 15.81 23.42
N GLU A 318 5.44 16.58 22.82
CA GLU A 318 4.15 16.93 23.43
C GLU A 318 3.10 15.83 23.33
N VAL A 319 3.30 14.87 22.42
CA VAL A 319 2.29 13.86 22.05
C VAL A 319 2.78 12.42 22.21
N ASN A 320 4.08 12.22 22.45
CA ASN A 320 4.68 10.89 22.51
C ASN A 320 5.22 10.53 23.90
N THR A 321 5.29 9.22 24.17
CA THR A 321 5.82 8.59 25.39
C THR A 321 7.21 8.00 25.17
N GLU A 322 7.94 7.62 26.23
CA GLU A 322 9.29 7.03 26.11
C GLU A 322 9.34 5.75 25.27
N ASP A 323 8.22 5.02 25.17
CA ASP A 323 8.11 3.79 24.41
C ASP A 323 7.74 4.03 22.94
N ASP A 324 7.34 5.25 22.59
CA ASP A 324 6.94 5.57 21.22
C ASP A 324 8.15 5.55 20.29
N ARG A 325 7.94 4.95 19.13
CA ARG A 325 8.92 4.92 18.06
C ARG A 325 8.23 4.83 16.72
N VAL A 326 8.70 5.63 15.78
CA VAL A 326 8.11 5.76 14.44
C VAL A 326 9.20 5.73 13.40
N ALA A 327 9.19 4.72 12.55
CA ALA A 327 9.94 4.75 11.30
C ALA A 327 9.10 5.49 10.25
N VAL A 328 9.69 6.53 9.64
CA VAL A 328 9.13 7.20 8.47
C VAL A 328 9.99 6.86 7.28
N ILE A 329 9.39 6.39 6.19
CA ILE A 329 10.05 6.00 4.95
C ILE A 329 9.54 6.91 3.83
N ALA A 330 10.43 7.50 3.04
CA ALA A 330 10.03 8.41 1.97
C ALA A 330 11.00 8.39 0.78
N THR A 331 10.50 8.67 -0.43
CA THR A 331 11.35 8.80 -1.65
C THR A 331 12.38 9.92 -1.54
N LYS A 332 12.04 10.99 -0.82
CA LYS A 332 12.94 12.09 -0.47
C LYS A 332 12.72 12.44 0.99
N PRO A 333 13.77 12.86 1.72
CA PRO A 333 13.62 13.43 3.06
C PRO A 333 12.46 14.43 3.13
N LEU A 334 11.64 14.32 4.17
CA LEU A 334 10.50 15.22 4.40
C LEU A 334 10.86 16.41 5.28
N THR A 335 12.02 16.35 5.94
CA THR A 335 12.45 17.27 6.98
C THR A 335 13.93 17.62 6.76
N ASP A 336 14.31 18.84 7.13
CA ASP A 336 15.67 19.36 7.00
C ASP A 336 16.44 19.40 8.33
N ASP A 337 15.76 19.07 9.43
CA ASP A 337 16.27 19.04 10.79
C ASP A 337 16.43 17.62 11.37
N GLU A 338 16.15 16.58 10.58
CA GLU A 338 16.32 15.16 10.97
C GLU A 338 17.42 14.47 10.14
N VAL A 339 18.00 13.41 10.72
CA VAL A 339 18.93 12.53 9.99
C VAL A 339 18.14 11.48 9.23
N TRP A 340 18.27 11.48 7.90
CA TRP A 340 17.70 10.48 7.01
C TRP A 340 18.76 9.50 6.52
N VAL A 341 18.45 8.21 6.59
CA VAL A 341 19.29 7.11 6.10
C VAL A 341 18.78 6.67 4.74
N GLU A 342 19.64 6.73 3.72
CA GLU A 342 19.33 6.19 2.39
C GLU A 342 19.46 4.66 2.35
N LEU A 343 18.46 3.98 1.81
CA LEU A 343 18.54 2.54 1.53
C LEU A 343 19.51 2.28 0.38
N LYS A 344 20.39 1.30 0.57
CA LYS A 344 21.36 0.89 -0.45
C LYS A 344 20.67 0.24 -1.64
N LYS A 345 21.35 0.27 -2.79
CA LYS A 345 20.91 -0.42 -4.00
C LYS A 345 20.78 -1.93 -3.77
N GLY A 346 19.58 -2.46 -4.01
CA GLY A 346 19.21 -3.86 -3.79
C GLY A 346 18.91 -4.22 -2.34
N GLU A 347 18.75 -3.23 -1.45
CA GLU A 347 18.47 -3.47 -0.03
C GLU A 347 16.97 -3.66 0.18
N LEU A 348 16.62 -4.72 0.93
CA LEU A 348 15.29 -4.99 1.44
C LEU A 348 15.32 -4.82 2.96
N VAL A 349 14.48 -3.95 3.50
CA VAL A 349 14.39 -3.68 4.93
C VAL A 349 12.98 -4.03 5.41
N LEU A 350 12.87 -4.82 6.46
CA LEU A 350 11.64 -5.01 7.21
C LEU A 350 11.56 -3.98 8.34
N PHE A 351 10.44 -3.29 8.46
CA PHE A 351 10.11 -2.43 9.58
C PHE A 351 9.09 -3.09 10.49
N ASN A 352 9.39 -3.12 11.79
CA ASN A 352 8.47 -3.53 12.86
C ASN A 352 8.74 -2.69 14.10
N ASN A 353 7.68 -2.24 14.80
CA ASN A 353 7.77 -1.35 15.96
C ASN A 353 8.64 -0.10 15.72
N GLY A 354 8.63 0.42 14.49
CA GLY A 354 9.44 1.55 14.08
C GLY A 354 10.95 1.30 14.02
N LEU A 355 11.39 0.03 14.01
CA LEU A 355 12.79 -0.35 13.86
C LEU A 355 13.04 -1.04 12.51
N PRO A 356 14.17 -0.76 11.84
CA PRO A 356 14.58 -1.45 10.62
C PRO A 356 15.30 -2.77 10.94
N HIS A 357 15.04 -3.77 10.08
CA HIS A 357 15.69 -5.08 10.05
C HIS A 357 16.15 -5.35 8.62
N THR A 358 17.46 -5.29 8.40
CA THR A 358 18.08 -5.25 7.05
C THR A 358 18.49 -6.62 6.54
N VAL A 359 18.69 -7.58 7.45
CA VAL A 359 19.06 -8.96 7.09
C VAL A 359 18.05 -9.97 7.66
N PRO A 360 17.88 -11.14 7.01
CA PRO A 360 16.95 -12.17 7.47
C PRO A 360 17.12 -12.55 8.95
N GLN A 361 18.35 -12.63 9.45
CA GLN A 361 18.63 -13.03 10.83
C GLN A 361 18.05 -12.06 11.86
N GLU A 362 18.02 -10.76 11.56
CA GLU A 362 17.45 -9.74 12.46
C GLU A 362 15.92 -9.90 12.59
N CYS A 363 15.26 -10.53 11.61
CA CYS A 363 13.82 -10.74 11.60
C CYS A 363 13.38 -11.81 12.63
N PHE A 364 14.27 -12.67 13.13
CA PHE A 364 13.93 -13.60 14.20
C PHE A 364 13.55 -12.88 15.51
N ARG A 365 14.09 -11.69 15.77
CA ARG A 365 13.68 -10.89 16.95
C ARG A 365 12.18 -10.59 16.90
N VAL A 366 11.70 -10.20 15.71
CA VAL A 366 10.29 -9.89 15.46
C VAL A 366 9.43 -11.14 15.65
N GLU A 367 9.90 -12.29 15.17
CA GLU A 367 9.23 -13.58 15.40
C GLU A 367 9.11 -13.93 16.89
N PHE A 368 10.18 -13.79 17.65
CA PHE A 368 10.18 -14.11 19.08
C PHE A 368 9.30 -13.17 19.91
N GLN A 369 9.09 -11.94 19.43
CA GLN A 369 8.13 -10.99 20.02
C GLN A 369 6.68 -11.32 19.65
N GLY A 370 6.43 -12.37 18.86
CA GLY A 370 5.08 -12.75 18.42
C GLY A 370 4.53 -11.86 17.31
N HIS A 371 5.40 -11.09 16.63
CA HIS A 371 5.02 -10.16 15.57
C HIS A 371 5.18 -10.75 14.16
N GLY A 372 5.37 -12.07 14.05
CA GLY A 372 5.37 -12.81 12.78
C GLY A 372 4.05 -12.69 12.01
N LEU A 373 3.98 -13.34 10.83
CA LEU A 373 2.72 -13.45 10.11
C LEU A 373 1.71 -14.26 10.94
N VAL A 374 0.49 -13.73 11.09
CA VAL A 374 -0.60 -14.39 11.83
C VAL A 374 -1.83 -14.52 10.94
N SER A 375 -2.40 -15.72 10.90
CA SER A 375 -3.64 -16.01 10.19
C SER A 375 -4.48 -17.05 10.94
N GLU A 376 -5.81 -16.93 10.82
CA GLU A 376 -6.76 -17.93 11.31
C GLU A 376 -7.00 -19.06 10.30
N VAL A 377 -6.59 -18.88 9.03
CA VAL A 377 -6.92 -19.80 7.93
C VAL A 377 -5.71 -20.55 7.38
N ILE A 378 -4.49 -20.04 7.57
CA ILE A 378 -3.24 -20.70 7.20
C ILE A 378 -2.39 -20.86 8.47
N PRO A 379 -1.95 -22.08 8.82
CA PRO A 379 -1.12 -22.28 10.00
C PRO A 379 0.29 -21.70 9.79
N PRO A 380 0.97 -21.25 10.86
CA PRO A 380 2.37 -20.87 10.79
C PRO A 380 3.27 -22.08 10.52
N ASN A 381 4.46 -21.84 9.95
CA ASN A 381 5.50 -22.86 9.83
C ASN A 381 5.79 -23.48 11.22
N PRO A 382 5.61 -24.79 11.42
CA PRO A 382 5.79 -25.41 12.73
C PRO A 382 7.26 -25.49 13.19
N SER A 383 8.24 -25.26 12.31
CA SER A 383 9.66 -25.50 12.60
C SER A 383 10.52 -24.24 12.46
N LEU A 384 10.29 -23.26 13.36
CA LEU A 384 11.16 -22.09 13.46
C LEU A 384 12.62 -22.49 13.78
N GLU A 385 12.82 -23.61 14.48
CA GLU A 385 14.15 -24.14 14.78
C GLU A 385 14.92 -24.57 13.52
N GLU A 386 14.24 -25.15 12.52
CA GLU A 386 14.86 -25.47 11.23
C GLU A 386 15.28 -24.21 10.49
N ASP A 387 14.44 -23.18 10.49
CA ASP A 387 14.77 -21.89 9.89
C ASP A 387 15.98 -21.26 10.60
N MET A 388 16.03 -21.30 11.93
CA MET A 388 17.19 -20.81 12.71
C MET A 388 18.48 -21.52 12.30
N ARG A 389 18.46 -22.85 12.14
CA ARG A 389 19.63 -23.62 11.68
C ARG A 389 20.01 -23.23 10.25
N ARG A 390 19.04 -23.08 9.35
CA ARG A 390 19.24 -22.66 7.95
C ARG A 390 19.94 -21.31 7.86
N PHE A 391 19.53 -20.35 8.68
CA PHE A 391 20.09 -19.00 8.70
C PHE A 391 21.35 -18.86 9.57
N ARG A 392 21.84 -19.97 10.16
CA ARG A 392 22.96 -20.00 11.11
C ARG A 392 22.77 -19.01 12.26
N PHE A 393 21.54 -18.94 12.75
CA PHE A 393 21.17 -18.05 13.83
C PHE A 393 21.91 -18.43 15.12
N ASP A 394 22.62 -17.47 15.71
CA ASP A 394 23.24 -17.63 17.01
C ASP A 394 22.40 -16.89 18.07
N LYS A 395 21.92 -17.64 19.08
CA LYS A 395 21.14 -17.08 20.18
C LYS A 395 21.94 -16.05 21.00
N SER A 396 23.27 -16.07 20.93
CA SER A 396 24.13 -15.10 21.59
C SER A 396 23.91 -13.66 21.11
N PHE A 397 23.39 -13.45 19.88
CA PHE A 397 23.03 -12.14 19.35
C PHE A 397 21.96 -11.41 20.18
N PHE A 398 21.21 -12.13 21.01
CA PHE A 398 20.14 -11.57 21.85
C PHE A 398 20.39 -11.81 23.34
N ALA A 399 21.58 -12.28 23.74
CA ALA A 399 21.93 -12.38 25.15
C ALA A 399 22.00 -10.97 25.77
N GLY A 400 20.99 -10.61 26.56
CA GLY A 400 20.83 -9.28 27.18
C GLY A 400 19.68 -8.44 26.61
N ALA A 401 18.98 -8.91 25.59
CA ALA A 401 17.65 -8.41 25.26
C ALA A 401 16.64 -9.21 26.09
N ASP A 402 15.78 -8.54 26.86
CA ASP A 402 14.64 -9.18 27.50
C ASP A 402 13.71 -9.70 26.38
N ILE A 403 13.82 -11.01 26.08
CA ILE A 403 12.93 -11.74 25.18
C ILE A 403 11.78 -12.34 25.99
#